data_AF-A0A532U781-F1
#
_entry.id   AF-A0A532U781-F1
#
_cell.length_a   1.000
_cell.length_b   1.000
_cell.length_c   1.000
_cell.angle_alpha   90.00
_cell.angle_beta   90.00
_cell.angle_gamma   90.00
#
_symmetry.space_group_name_H-M   'P 1'
#
loop_
_entity.id
_entity.type
_entity.pdbx_description
1 polymer ?
#
loop_
_entity_poly.entity_id
_entity_poly.type
_entity_poly.pdbx_seq_one_letter_code
_entity_poly.pdbx_strand_id
1 'polypeptide(L)'
;MEPEGLSGLSEAGQHFNRAHEHDVNDEFEEALHECDAAIEIAPSFADAHNLRGIVLEELGREVEALKAYGQAIALDPKFYEAVDNLLDLERELGMSRDLITIATFSHPLDAYVPKTKLEAAGISAFVADDYMITLNWLYSNALGRAKLQVMALEVQRALDILHDTSHEVELSEDEQPRCPACGSFRTRYQKYDLRVAFAAWLLLGFPIPFPKRKWRCSDCHYEWKLESREL
;
A
#
# COMPACT_ATOMS: atom_id res chain seq x y z
N MET A 1 11.76 -41.45 -34.02
CA MET A 1 10.87 -40.65 -33.17
C MET A 1 11.75 -39.65 -32.47
N GLU A 2 11.99 -38.50 -33.10
CA GLU A 2 12.60 -37.36 -32.43
C GLU A 2 11.58 -36.82 -31.41
N PRO A 3 12.01 -36.44 -30.19
CA PRO A 3 11.08 -36.03 -29.16
C PRO A 3 10.41 -34.70 -29.56
N GLU A 4 9.07 -34.70 -29.63
CA GLU A 4 8.22 -33.58 -30.06
C GLU A 4 8.58 -32.25 -29.36
N GLY A 5 9.11 -32.29 -28.14
CA GLY A 5 9.53 -31.11 -27.37
C GLY A 5 10.75 -30.34 -27.90
N LEU A 6 11.64 -30.93 -28.70
CA LEU A 6 12.77 -30.19 -29.29
C LEU A 6 12.37 -29.39 -30.54
N SER A 7 11.34 -29.84 -31.25
CA SER A 7 10.85 -29.18 -32.46
C SER A 7 10.13 -27.86 -32.14
N GLY A 8 9.27 -27.85 -31.11
CA GLY A 8 8.55 -26.64 -30.68
C GLY A 8 9.48 -25.55 -30.14
N LEU A 9 10.54 -25.91 -29.41
CA LEU A 9 11.55 -24.93 -28.97
C LEU A 9 12.31 -24.30 -30.15
N SER A 10 12.56 -25.08 -31.20
CA SER A 10 13.18 -24.54 -32.42
C SER A 10 12.23 -23.63 -33.21
N GLU A 11 10.92 -23.85 -33.13
CA GLU A 11 9.91 -23.02 -33.79
C GLU A 11 9.71 -21.71 -33.02
N ALA A 12 9.62 -21.77 -31.68
CA ALA A 12 9.59 -20.58 -30.82
C ALA A 12 10.84 -19.70 -31.05
N GLY A 13 12.01 -20.32 -31.20
CA GLY A 13 13.25 -19.60 -31.54
C GLY A 13 13.21 -18.91 -32.91
N GLN A 14 12.50 -19.46 -33.89
CA GLN A 14 12.33 -18.81 -35.20
C GLN A 14 11.42 -17.59 -35.11
N HIS A 15 10.30 -17.69 -34.39
CA HIS A 15 9.42 -16.56 -34.10
C HIS A 15 10.17 -15.46 -33.34
N PHE A 16 10.95 -15.82 -32.32
CA PHE A 16 11.78 -14.88 -31.58
C PHE A 16 12.79 -14.13 -32.47
N ASN A 17 13.49 -14.85 -33.36
CA ASN A 17 14.44 -14.21 -34.28
C ASN A 17 13.74 -13.25 -35.25
N ARG A 18 12.53 -13.58 -35.74
CA ARG A 18 11.74 -12.66 -36.57
C ARG A 18 11.24 -11.46 -35.80
N ALA A 19 10.81 -11.65 -34.55
CA ALA A 19 10.43 -10.54 -33.69
C ALA A 19 11.57 -9.53 -33.54
N HIS A 20 12.80 -10.02 -33.33
CA HIS A 20 13.97 -9.17 -33.25
C HIS A 20 14.31 -8.47 -34.58
N GLU A 21 14.09 -9.13 -35.71
CA GLU A 21 14.25 -8.51 -37.03
C GLU A 21 13.24 -7.37 -37.25
N HIS A 22 11.97 -7.58 -36.89
CA HIS A 22 10.94 -6.55 -36.96
C HIS A 22 11.19 -5.38 -36.00
N ASP A 23 11.65 -5.66 -34.77
CA ASP A 23 12.06 -4.66 -33.78
C ASP A 23 13.16 -3.74 -34.33
N VAL A 24 14.20 -4.31 -34.93
CA VAL A 24 15.30 -3.54 -35.56
C VAL A 24 14.83 -2.71 -36.77
N ASN A 25 13.73 -3.09 -37.40
CA ASN A 25 13.13 -2.38 -38.54
C ASN A 25 12.05 -1.35 -38.11
N ASP A 26 11.86 -1.11 -36.81
CA ASP A 26 10.80 -0.27 -36.24
C ASP A 26 9.36 -0.75 -36.58
N GLU A 27 9.21 -2.04 -36.92
CA GLU A 27 7.92 -2.69 -37.24
C GLU A 27 7.33 -3.32 -35.96
N PHE A 28 6.98 -2.47 -35.00
CA PHE A 28 6.70 -2.90 -33.62
C PHE A 28 5.43 -3.75 -33.47
N GLU A 29 4.37 -3.52 -34.24
CA GLU A 29 3.18 -4.38 -34.20
C GLU A 29 3.46 -5.81 -34.68
N GLU A 30 4.24 -5.96 -35.75
CA GLU A 30 4.69 -7.24 -36.27
C GLU A 30 5.66 -7.93 -35.29
N ALA A 31 6.58 -7.18 -34.69
CA ALA A 31 7.48 -7.68 -33.66
C ALA A 31 6.72 -8.24 -32.45
N LEU A 32 5.66 -7.54 -32.02
CA LEU A 32 4.81 -7.98 -30.92
C LEU A 32 4.07 -9.27 -31.26
N HIS A 33 3.53 -9.36 -32.47
CA HIS A 33 2.85 -10.57 -32.93
C HIS A 33 3.78 -11.79 -32.94
N GLU A 34 5.01 -11.63 -33.42
CA GLU A 34 6.01 -12.70 -33.42
C GLU A 34 6.46 -13.07 -31.99
N CYS A 35 6.58 -12.09 -31.07
CA CYS A 35 6.82 -12.38 -29.65
C CYS A 35 5.69 -13.21 -29.03
N ASP A 36 4.43 -12.81 -29.26
CA ASP A 36 3.26 -13.53 -28.74
C ASP A 36 3.20 -14.97 -29.27
N ALA A 37 3.49 -15.17 -30.57
CA ALA A 37 3.58 -16.50 -31.17
C ALA A 37 4.71 -17.35 -30.56
N ALA A 38 5.89 -16.77 -30.29
CA ALA A 38 6.98 -17.46 -29.60
C ALA A 38 6.57 -17.91 -28.19
N ILE A 39 5.84 -17.05 -27.46
CA ILE A 39 5.35 -17.32 -26.10
C ILE A 39 4.24 -18.37 -26.09
N GLU A 40 3.34 -18.38 -27.08
CA GLU A 40 2.31 -19.41 -27.20
C GLU A 40 2.91 -20.82 -27.37
N ILE A 41 3.99 -20.93 -28.16
CA ILE A 41 4.70 -22.19 -28.39
C ILE A 41 5.55 -22.56 -27.16
N ALA A 42 6.25 -21.58 -26.58
CA ALA A 42 7.14 -21.77 -25.43
C ALA A 42 6.85 -20.72 -24.33
N PRO A 43 5.85 -20.97 -23.45
CA PRO A 43 5.45 -20.00 -22.42
C PRO A 43 6.55 -19.65 -21.43
N SER A 44 7.54 -20.53 -21.27
CA SER A 44 8.70 -20.36 -20.39
C SER A 44 9.91 -19.69 -21.08
N PHE A 45 9.75 -19.14 -22.27
CA PHE A 45 10.84 -18.52 -23.02
C PHE A 45 11.07 -17.08 -22.53
N ALA A 46 11.96 -16.93 -21.54
CA ALA A 46 12.21 -15.64 -20.88
C ALA A 46 12.63 -14.53 -21.85
N ASP A 47 13.47 -14.83 -22.84
CA ASP A 47 13.93 -13.86 -23.85
C ASP A 47 12.77 -13.27 -24.67
N ALA A 48 11.79 -14.09 -25.04
CA ALA A 48 10.60 -13.64 -25.77
C ALA A 48 9.73 -12.70 -24.92
N HIS A 49 9.60 -12.95 -23.62
CA HIS A 49 8.91 -12.02 -22.69
C HIS A 49 9.66 -10.71 -22.52
N ASN A 50 11.00 -10.74 -22.50
CA ASN A 50 11.81 -9.52 -22.42
C ASN A 50 11.67 -8.67 -23.69
N LEU A 51 11.84 -9.28 -24.88
CA LEU A 51 11.67 -8.57 -26.15
C LEU A 51 10.25 -8.03 -26.32
N ARG A 52 9.24 -8.78 -25.88
CA ARG A 52 7.86 -8.30 -25.81
C ARG A 52 7.73 -7.04 -24.96
N GLY A 53 8.45 -6.96 -23.84
CA GLY A 53 8.52 -5.76 -23.01
C GLY A 53 9.07 -4.56 -23.76
N ILE A 54 10.21 -4.73 -24.43
CA ILE A 54 10.89 -3.69 -25.22
C ILE A 54 9.96 -3.15 -26.30
N VAL A 55 9.39 -4.04 -27.11
CA VAL A 55 8.47 -3.67 -28.20
C VAL A 55 7.22 -2.95 -27.67
N LEU A 56 6.72 -3.32 -26.48
CA LEU A 56 5.58 -2.64 -25.87
C LEU A 56 5.92 -1.24 -25.36
N GLU A 57 7.16 -0.98 -24.94
CA GLU A 57 7.62 0.38 -24.62
C GLU A 57 7.63 1.27 -25.85
N GLU A 58 8.16 0.78 -26.97
CA GLU A 58 8.18 1.52 -28.25
C GLU A 58 6.76 1.82 -28.77
N LEU A 59 5.80 0.93 -28.50
CA LEU A 59 4.37 1.15 -28.77
C LEU A 59 3.66 2.06 -27.75
N GLY A 60 4.35 2.54 -26.70
CA GLY A 60 3.77 3.36 -25.63
C GLY A 60 2.82 2.61 -24.69
N ARG A 61 2.90 1.27 -24.64
CA ARG A 61 2.05 0.38 -23.83
C ARG A 61 2.76 -0.02 -22.54
N GLU A 62 3.16 0.99 -21.76
CA GLU A 62 4.03 0.91 -20.58
C GLU A 62 3.54 -0.10 -19.52
N VAL A 63 2.24 -0.15 -19.22
CA VAL A 63 1.67 -1.09 -18.24
C VAL A 63 1.84 -2.54 -18.67
N GLU A 64 1.73 -2.81 -19.97
CA GLU A 64 1.90 -4.16 -20.51
C GLU A 64 3.37 -4.54 -20.61
N ALA A 65 4.26 -3.58 -20.87
CA ALA A 65 5.71 -3.76 -20.84
C ALA A 65 6.20 -4.16 -19.45
N LEU A 66 5.79 -3.43 -18.39
CA LEU A 66 6.10 -3.77 -16.99
C LEU A 66 5.72 -5.22 -16.67
N LYS A 67 4.56 -5.67 -17.14
CA LYS A 67 4.08 -7.04 -16.94
C LYS A 67 4.95 -8.06 -17.69
N ALA A 68 5.34 -7.76 -18.93
CA ALA A 68 6.18 -8.62 -19.74
C ALA A 68 7.57 -8.80 -19.12
N TYR A 69 8.21 -7.71 -18.67
CA TYR A 69 9.47 -7.80 -17.93
C TYR A 69 9.34 -8.58 -16.62
N GLY A 70 8.25 -8.33 -15.87
CA GLY A 70 7.96 -9.12 -14.67
C GLY A 70 7.83 -10.62 -14.94
N GLN A 71 7.26 -11.00 -16.09
CA GLN A 71 7.19 -12.40 -16.53
C GLN A 71 8.55 -12.96 -16.90
N ALA A 72 9.39 -12.21 -17.63
CA ALA A 72 10.76 -12.62 -17.96
C ALA A 72 11.58 -12.89 -16.69
N ILE A 73 11.52 -11.99 -15.69
CA ILE A 73 12.22 -12.11 -14.40
C ILE A 73 11.68 -13.28 -13.57
N ALA A 74 10.36 -13.54 -13.61
CA ALA A 74 9.77 -14.67 -12.91
C ALA A 74 10.23 -16.03 -13.48
N LEU A 75 10.48 -16.07 -14.79
CA LEU A 75 10.98 -17.26 -15.50
C LEU A 75 12.49 -17.45 -15.28
N ASP A 76 13.28 -16.38 -15.39
CA ASP A 76 14.70 -16.36 -15.05
C ASP A 76 15.04 -15.18 -14.11
N PRO A 77 15.13 -15.45 -12.80
CA PRO A 77 15.48 -14.43 -11.80
C PRO A 77 16.89 -13.85 -11.95
N LYS A 78 17.75 -14.43 -12.81
CA LYS A 78 19.09 -13.92 -13.11
C LYS A 78 19.18 -13.22 -14.47
N PHE A 79 18.04 -12.95 -15.10
CA PHE A 79 17.99 -12.19 -16.34
C PHE A 79 18.16 -10.69 -16.07
N TYR A 80 19.42 -10.27 -15.90
CA TYR A 80 19.75 -8.90 -15.50
C TYR A 80 19.24 -7.84 -16.48
N GLU A 81 19.24 -8.14 -17.79
CA GLU A 81 18.74 -7.22 -18.81
C GLU A 81 17.24 -6.91 -18.63
N ALA A 82 16.41 -7.91 -18.37
CA ALA A 82 15.00 -7.70 -18.05
C ALA A 82 14.79 -6.92 -16.74
N VAL A 83 15.67 -7.11 -15.76
CA VAL A 83 15.64 -6.34 -14.50
C VAL A 83 16.00 -4.87 -14.73
N ASP A 84 17.03 -4.62 -15.54
CA ASP A 84 17.49 -3.27 -15.86
C ASP A 84 16.41 -2.53 -16.68
N ASN A 85 15.84 -3.18 -17.71
CA ASN A 85 14.74 -2.61 -18.50
C ASN A 85 13.50 -2.30 -17.64
N LEU A 86 13.11 -3.21 -16.75
CA LEU A 86 12.01 -2.96 -15.81
C LEU A 86 12.32 -1.73 -14.95
N LEU A 87 13.52 -1.64 -14.39
CA LEU A 87 13.90 -0.55 -13.50
C LEU A 87 13.94 0.80 -14.22
N ASP A 88 14.44 0.82 -15.46
CA ASP A 88 14.49 2.03 -16.27
C ASP A 88 13.08 2.51 -16.62
N LEU A 89 12.19 1.61 -17.05
CA LEU A 89 10.78 1.93 -17.28
C LEU A 89 10.09 2.44 -16.00
N GLU A 90 10.30 1.78 -14.84
CA GLU A 90 9.76 2.27 -13.56
C GLU A 90 10.22 3.70 -13.24
N ARG A 91 11.48 4.03 -13.55
CA ARG A 91 12.05 5.37 -13.31
C ARG A 91 11.47 6.41 -14.26
N GLU A 92 11.29 6.06 -15.53
CA GLU A 92 10.70 6.96 -16.53
C GLU A 92 9.23 7.30 -16.20
N LEU A 93 8.47 6.30 -15.74
CA LEU A 93 7.10 6.49 -15.28
C LEU A 93 6.99 7.30 -13.98
N GLY A 94 8.12 7.64 -13.36
CA GLY A 94 8.13 8.23 -12.03
C GLY A 94 7.50 7.30 -10.98
N MET A 95 7.45 6.00 -11.28
CA MET A 95 7.19 4.95 -10.30
C MET A 95 8.46 4.78 -9.46
N SER A 96 8.74 5.78 -8.65
CA SER A 96 9.48 5.54 -7.42
C SER A 96 8.84 4.34 -6.72
N ARG A 97 9.63 3.51 -6.03
CA ARG A 97 9.13 2.57 -5.01
C ARG A 97 8.54 3.35 -3.82
N ASP A 98 7.71 4.34 -4.11
CA ASP A 98 7.00 5.17 -3.18
C ASP A 98 5.87 4.33 -2.64
N LEU A 99 6.16 3.84 -1.44
CA LEU A 99 5.19 3.25 -0.56
C LEU A 99 4.15 4.33 -0.21
N ILE A 100 2.99 4.26 -0.84
CA ILE A 100 1.88 5.17 -0.57
C ILE A 100 1.19 4.72 0.69
N THR A 101 0.98 5.65 1.63
CA THR A 101 0.24 5.37 2.86
C THR A 101 -1.25 5.29 2.56
N ILE A 102 -1.83 4.10 2.70
CA ILE A 102 -3.26 3.84 2.47
C ILE A 102 -4.11 4.01 3.73
N ALA A 103 -3.54 3.74 4.90
CA ALA A 103 -4.25 3.85 6.17
C ALA A 103 -3.31 4.19 7.32
N THR A 104 -3.85 4.83 8.37
CA THR A 104 -3.09 5.19 9.58
C THR A 104 -3.81 4.69 10.83
N PHE A 105 -3.08 4.04 11.73
CA PHE A 105 -3.62 3.36 12.91
C PHE A 105 -3.06 3.94 14.21
N SER A 106 -3.91 4.03 15.23
CA SER A 106 -3.51 4.49 16.57
C SER A 106 -2.61 3.48 17.27
N HIS A 107 -2.91 2.18 17.13
CA HIS A 107 -2.10 1.09 17.65
C HIS A 107 -1.46 0.29 16.50
N PRO A 108 -0.18 -0.09 16.63
CA PRO A 108 0.52 -0.81 15.56
C PRO A 108 -0.08 -2.19 15.28
N LEU A 109 -0.58 -2.89 16.31
CA LEU A 109 -1.26 -4.18 16.17
C LEU A 109 -2.47 -4.11 15.23
N ASP A 110 -3.20 -2.99 15.22
CA ASP A 110 -4.36 -2.79 14.35
C ASP A 110 -3.97 -2.68 12.88
N ALA A 111 -2.73 -2.26 12.59
CA ALA A 111 -2.21 -2.17 11.22
C ALA A 111 -1.80 -3.54 10.65
N TYR A 112 -1.51 -4.52 11.51
CA TYR A 112 -1.13 -5.87 11.09
C TYR A 112 -2.30 -6.68 10.55
N VAL A 113 -3.52 -6.45 11.05
CA VAL A 113 -4.73 -7.13 10.55
C VAL A 113 -4.95 -6.85 9.04
N PRO A 114 -5.08 -5.59 8.59
CA PRO A 114 -5.21 -5.30 7.16
C PRO A 114 -3.95 -5.67 6.36
N LYS A 115 -2.75 -5.56 6.94
CA LYS A 115 -1.51 -6.04 6.31
C LYS A 115 -1.60 -7.52 5.94
N THR A 116 -1.93 -8.38 6.90
CA THR A 116 -2.03 -9.84 6.65
C THR A 116 -3.09 -10.17 5.60
N LYS A 117 -4.18 -9.40 5.54
CA LYS A 117 -5.21 -9.55 4.51
C LYS A 117 -4.69 -9.21 3.11
N LEU A 118 -3.96 -8.11 2.98
CA LEU A 118 -3.34 -7.70 1.71
C LEU A 118 -2.29 -8.71 1.26
N GLU A 119 -1.45 -9.19 2.18
CA GLU A 119 -0.44 -10.21 1.90
C GLU A 119 -1.07 -11.54 1.46
N ALA A 120 -2.19 -11.94 2.08
CA ALA A 120 -2.95 -13.13 1.66
C ALA A 120 -3.54 -12.98 0.24
N ALA A 121 -3.85 -11.75 -0.19
CA ALA A 121 -4.30 -11.43 -1.54
C ALA A 121 -3.14 -11.24 -2.55
N GLY A 122 -1.89 -11.45 -2.11
CA GLY A 122 -0.69 -11.31 -2.92
C GLY A 122 -0.22 -9.87 -3.12
N ILE A 123 -0.70 -8.91 -2.31
CA ILE A 123 -0.28 -7.51 -2.33
C ILE A 123 0.79 -7.29 -1.27
N SER A 124 1.91 -6.69 -1.65
CA SER A 124 3.00 -6.40 -0.72
C SER A 124 2.67 -5.16 0.12
N ALA A 125 2.50 -5.33 1.43
CA ALA A 125 2.12 -4.26 2.35
C ALA A 125 3.15 -4.10 3.48
N PHE A 126 3.49 -2.85 3.80
CA PHE A 126 4.51 -2.46 4.76
C PHE A 126 3.89 -1.62 5.87
N VAL A 127 4.23 -1.90 7.13
CA VAL A 127 3.83 -1.05 8.27
C VAL A 127 5.04 -0.22 8.67
N ALA A 128 4.97 1.07 8.43
CA ALA A 128 5.96 2.04 8.88
C ALA A 128 5.67 2.49 10.32
N ASP A 129 6.74 2.90 11.01
CA ASP A 129 6.72 3.47 12.37
C ASP A 129 6.33 2.48 13.50
N ASP A 130 6.35 1.16 13.24
CA ASP A 130 5.98 0.10 14.20
C ASP A 130 6.79 0.13 15.51
N TYR A 131 8.10 0.42 15.40
CA TYR A 131 9.02 0.40 16.55
C TYR A 131 8.98 1.67 17.41
N MET A 132 8.37 2.77 16.96
CA MET A 132 8.35 4.04 17.73
C MET A 132 7.26 4.12 18.80
N ILE A 133 6.32 3.16 18.83
CA ILE A 133 5.14 3.19 19.72
C ILE A 133 5.40 2.46 21.06
N THR A 134 6.58 1.85 21.23
CA THR A 134 6.99 1.28 22.53
C THR A 134 7.39 2.34 23.56
N LEU A 135 7.51 3.62 23.16
CA LEU A 135 7.62 4.73 24.10
C LEU A 135 6.22 5.18 24.54
N ASN A 136 6.08 5.41 25.85
CA ASN A 136 4.88 5.88 26.58
C ASN A 136 3.83 6.57 25.68
N TRP A 137 2.56 6.15 25.79
CA TRP A 137 1.35 6.61 25.06
C TRP A 137 1.29 8.10 24.67
N LEU A 138 1.89 8.98 25.48
CA LEU A 138 2.02 10.41 25.21
C LEU A 138 2.82 10.72 23.92
N TYR A 139 3.85 9.93 23.62
CA TYR A 139 4.74 10.11 22.46
C TYR A 139 4.10 9.59 21.17
N SER A 140 3.32 8.50 21.22
CA SER A 140 2.63 7.91 20.05
C SER A 140 1.64 8.90 19.41
N ASN A 141 0.94 9.70 20.23
CA ASN A 141 0.04 10.74 19.73
C ASN A 141 0.77 11.96 19.13
N ALA A 142 2.05 12.16 19.45
CA ALA A 142 2.83 13.31 19.02
C ALA A 142 3.76 12.99 17.82
N LEU A 143 4.25 11.74 17.71
CA LEU A 143 5.27 11.34 16.75
C LEU A 143 4.73 10.66 15.48
N GLY A 144 3.51 10.14 15.49
CA GLY A 144 2.88 9.60 14.29
C GLY A 144 2.14 8.29 14.54
N ARG A 145 0.98 8.15 13.91
CA ARG A 145 0.20 6.90 13.84
C ARG A 145 0.97 5.88 13.00
N ALA A 146 0.83 4.59 13.30
CA ALA A 146 1.38 3.52 12.46
C ALA A 146 0.78 3.63 11.05
N LYS A 147 1.62 3.62 10.01
CA LYS A 147 1.18 3.85 8.63
C LYS A 147 1.26 2.54 7.87
N LEU A 148 0.13 2.10 7.32
CA LEU A 148 0.10 1.00 6.37
C LEU A 148 0.35 1.55 4.98
N GLN A 149 1.37 1.02 4.33
CA GLN A 149 1.82 1.47 3.02
C GLN A 149 1.84 0.30 2.04
N VAL A 150 1.51 0.59 0.78
CA VAL A 150 1.55 -0.37 -0.32
C VAL A 150 2.21 0.30 -1.52
N MET A 151 2.65 -0.51 -2.48
CA MET A 151 3.18 -0.02 -3.74
C MET A 151 2.13 0.84 -4.45
N ALA A 152 2.57 1.95 -5.08
CA ALA A 152 1.68 2.88 -5.76
C ALA A 152 0.76 2.20 -6.79
N LEU A 153 1.29 1.21 -7.51
CA LEU A 153 0.56 0.41 -8.50
C LEU A 153 -0.58 -0.43 -7.88
N GLU A 154 -0.45 -0.82 -6.61
CA GLU A 154 -1.38 -1.73 -5.93
C GLU A 154 -2.43 -1.00 -5.07
N VAL A 155 -2.40 0.35 -5.02
CA VAL A 155 -3.26 1.15 -4.12
C VAL A 155 -4.74 0.88 -4.35
N GLN A 156 -5.21 0.93 -5.60
CA GLN A 156 -6.66 0.76 -5.88
C GLN A 156 -7.13 -0.65 -5.52
N ARG A 157 -6.34 -1.67 -5.89
CA ARG A 157 -6.62 -3.07 -5.58
C ARG A 157 -6.61 -3.31 -4.07
N ALA A 158 -5.69 -2.69 -3.33
CA ALA A 158 -5.63 -2.75 -1.88
C ALA A 158 -6.85 -2.09 -1.23
N LEU A 159 -7.28 -0.92 -1.73
CA LEU A 159 -8.49 -0.25 -1.25
C LEU A 159 -9.75 -1.08 -1.49
N ASP A 160 -9.89 -1.71 -2.65
CA ASP A 160 -11.04 -2.56 -2.96
C ASP A 160 -11.13 -3.75 -1.98
N ILE A 161 -10.00 -4.42 -1.69
CA ILE A 161 -9.93 -5.53 -0.73
C ILE A 161 -10.26 -5.08 0.69
N LEU A 162 -9.86 -3.87 1.09
CA LEU A 162 -10.14 -3.34 2.42
C LEU A 162 -11.60 -2.85 2.55
N HIS A 163 -12.16 -2.24 1.50
CA HIS A 163 -13.54 -1.73 1.47
C HIS A 163 -14.60 -2.84 1.43
N ASP A 164 -14.32 -3.98 0.79
CA ASP A 164 -15.24 -5.14 0.77
C ASP A 164 -15.52 -5.71 2.18
N THR A 165 -14.68 -5.36 3.16
CA THR A 165 -14.85 -5.71 4.58
C THR A 165 -15.54 -4.64 5.43
N SER A 166 -16.08 -3.57 4.84
CA SER A 166 -16.88 -2.59 5.60
C SER A 166 -18.21 -3.16 6.15
N HIS A 167 -18.51 -4.42 5.86
CA HIS A 167 -19.51 -5.21 6.57
C HIS A 167 -18.85 -6.27 7.47
N GLU A 168 -18.19 -5.84 8.56
CA GLU A 168 -18.31 -6.47 9.89
C GLU A 168 -17.38 -5.74 10.87
N VAL A 169 -18.02 -4.91 11.69
CA VAL A 169 -17.81 -4.64 13.11
C VAL A 169 -18.13 -3.16 13.36
N GLU A 170 -19.43 -2.88 13.49
CA GLU A 170 -19.90 -1.76 14.31
C GLU A 170 -19.46 -2.02 15.75
N LEU A 171 -18.35 -1.40 16.17
CA LEU A 171 -18.07 -1.20 17.59
C LEU A 171 -18.28 0.27 17.91
N SER A 172 -19.55 0.56 18.23
CA SER A 172 -20.10 1.70 18.98
C SER A 172 -19.44 3.06 18.74
N GLU A 173 -20.02 3.84 17.83
CA GLU A 173 -19.95 5.30 17.92
C GLU A 173 -20.46 5.74 19.29
N ASP A 174 -19.61 6.49 19.99
CA ASP A 174 -19.87 7.38 21.12
C ASP A 174 -21.32 7.40 21.66
N GLU A 175 -21.59 6.71 22.78
CA GLU A 175 -22.65 7.15 23.69
C GLU A 175 -22.24 8.49 24.30
N GLN A 176 -22.43 9.58 23.55
CA GLN A 176 -22.21 10.94 24.07
C GLN A 176 -23.19 11.15 25.24
N PRO A 177 -22.69 11.41 26.46
CA PRO A 177 -23.55 11.52 27.63
C PRO A 177 -24.48 12.72 27.44
N ARG A 178 -25.78 12.50 27.63
CA ARG A 178 -26.76 13.60 27.66
C ARG A 178 -26.40 14.56 28.78
N CYS A 179 -26.55 15.86 28.53
CA CYS A 179 -26.34 16.82 29.60
C CYS A 179 -27.35 16.56 30.75
N PRO A 180 -26.90 16.36 32.00
CA PRO A 180 -27.80 16.10 33.12
C PRO A 180 -28.68 17.30 33.50
N ALA A 181 -28.33 18.51 33.04
CA ALA A 181 -29.09 19.72 33.33
C ALA A 181 -30.19 20.02 32.29
N CYS A 182 -29.91 19.83 30.99
CA CYS A 182 -30.85 20.20 29.92
C CYS A 182 -31.24 19.04 28.98
N GLY A 183 -30.66 17.85 29.15
CA GLY A 183 -30.92 16.68 28.32
C GLY A 183 -30.40 16.76 26.89
N SER A 184 -29.69 17.84 26.50
CA SER A 184 -29.23 18.03 25.13
C SER A 184 -28.06 17.11 24.77
N PHE A 185 -28.01 16.73 23.49
CA PHE A 185 -26.97 15.87 22.92
C PHE A 185 -25.72 16.66 22.48
N ARG A 186 -25.79 18.00 22.43
CA ARG A 186 -24.66 18.86 22.01
C ARG A 186 -23.68 19.10 23.16
N THR A 187 -23.07 18.02 23.62
CA THR A 187 -22.06 18.06 24.67
C THR A 187 -20.67 18.07 24.04
N ARG A 188 -19.83 19.04 24.43
CA ARG A 188 -18.47 19.18 23.92
C ARG A 188 -17.51 18.73 25.01
N TYR A 189 -16.67 17.76 24.68
CA TYR A 189 -15.62 17.30 25.57
C TYR A 189 -14.44 18.27 25.52
N GLN A 190 -14.16 18.96 26.62
CA GLN A 190 -13.07 19.93 26.66
C GLN A 190 -11.75 19.19 26.91
N LYS A 191 -11.09 18.77 25.84
CA LYS A 191 -9.70 18.25 25.87
C LYS A 191 -8.77 19.43 26.14
N TYR A 192 -8.00 19.35 27.22
CA TYR A 192 -6.89 20.28 27.44
C TYR A 192 -5.85 20.06 26.34
N ASP A 193 -5.24 21.13 25.83
CA ASP A 193 -4.14 20.99 24.87
C ASP A 193 -2.91 20.45 25.60
N LEU A 194 -2.65 19.15 25.43
CA LEU A 194 -1.56 18.42 26.07
C LEU A 194 -0.18 19.03 25.75
N ARG A 195 -0.08 19.80 24.66
CA ARG A 195 1.15 20.52 24.28
C ARG A 195 1.55 21.56 25.33
N VAL A 196 0.57 22.25 25.92
CA VAL A 196 0.80 23.27 26.95
C VAL A 196 1.22 22.62 28.27
N ALA A 197 0.63 21.48 28.61
CA ALA A 197 1.01 20.69 29.78
C ALA A 197 2.44 20.12 29.64
N PHE A 198 2.81 19.68 28.45
CA PHE A 198 4.14 19.17 28.12
C PHE A 198 5.21 20.26 28.17
N ALA A 199 4.93 21.44 27.60
CA ALA A 199 5.83 22.60 27.67
C ALA A 199 6.07 23.06 29.12
N ALA A 200 5.02 23.07 29.96
CA ALA A 200 5.14 23.43 31.37
C ALA A 200 5.98 22.41 32.17
N TRP A 201 5.86 21.11 31.86
CA TRP A 201 6.65 20.06 32.51
C TRP A 201 8.14 20.12 32.14
N LEU A 202 8.45 20.32 30.85
CA LEU A 202 9.82 20.49 30.36
C LEU A 202 10.52 21.71 30.97
N LEU A 203 9.78 22.81 31.16
CA LEU A 203 10.34 24.05 31.68
C LEU A 203 10.49 24.07 33.21
N LEU A 204 9.57 23.44 33.96
CA LEU A 204 9.52 23.55 35.42
C LEU A 204 9.97 22.29 36.17
N GLY A 205 10.22 21.17 35.47
CA GLY A 205 10.78 19.94 36.05
C GLY A 205 9.86 19.21 37.03
N PHE A 206 8.62 19.68 37.21
CA PHE A 206 7.63 19.08 38.10
C PHE A 206 6.28 18.97 37.39
N PRO A 207 5.55 17.84 37.49
CA PRO A 207 4.24 17.69 36.89
C PRO A 207 3.25 18.64 37.59
N ILE A 208 2.88 19.73 36.92
CA ILE A 208 1.82 20.62 37.41
C ILE A 208 0.51 19.82 37.39
N PRO A 209 -0.22 19.70 38.51
CA PRO A 209 -1.51 19.02 38.53
C PRO A 209 -2.54 19.86 37.78
N PHE A 210 -2.73 19.57 36.49
CA PHE A 210 -3.79 20.20 35.69
C PHE A 210 -5.18 19.66 36.10
N PRO A 211 -6.22 20.53 36.12
CA PRO A 211 -7.53 20.14 36.63
C PRO A 211 -8.18 19.02 35.79
N LYS A 212 -8.86 18.10 36.47
CA LYS A 212 -9.50 16.90 35.90
C LYS A 212 -10.49 17.23 34.77
N ARG A 213 -10.49 16.36 33.75
CA ARG A 213 -11.38 16.30 32.56
C ARG A 213 -12.84 16.67 32.90
N LYS A 214 -13.46 17.54 32.09
CA LYS A 214 -14.86 17.96 32.23
C LYS A 214 -15.60 17.94 30.90
N TRP A 215 -16.86 17.56 30.94
CA TRP A 215 -17.81 17.75 29.85
C TRP A 215 -18.45 19.12 29.98
N ARG A 216 -18.67 19.81 28.86
CA ARG A 216 -19.40 21.08 28.84
C ARG A 216 -20.55 21.01 27.84
N CYS A 217 -21.75 21.36 28.27
CA CYS A 217 -22.89 21.46 27.34
C CYS A 217 -22.76 22.74 26.48
N SER A 218 -23.06 22.65 25.19
CA SER A 218 -23.00 23.82 24.30
C SER A 218 -24.24 24.72 24.45
N ASP A 219 -25.39 24.16 24.86
CA ASP A 219 -26.64 24.90 24.96
C ASP A 219 -26.80 25.57 26.33
N CYS A 220 -26.53 24.86 27.43
CA CYS A 220 -26.70 25.40 28.80
C CYS A 220 -25.39 25.75 29.51
N HIS A 221 -24.24 25.52 28.87
CA HIS A 221 -22.89 25.72 29.44
C HIS A 221 -22.61 24.98 30.76
N TYR A 222 -23.46 24.04 31.17
CA TYR A 222 -23.26 23.23 32.37
C TYR A 222 -22.03 22.33 32.23
N GLU A 223 -21.20 22.29 33.27
CA GLU A 223 -19.98 21.48 33.34
C GLU A 223 -20.15 20.32 34.32
N TRP A 224 -19.85 19.09 33.89
CA TRP A 224 -19.88 17.92 34.78
C TRP A 224 -18.73 16.95 34.51
N LYS A 225 -18.48 16.07 35.47
CA LYS A 225 -17.54 14.95 35.36
C LYS A 225 -18.35 13.66 35.30
N LEU A 226 -18.04 12.77 34.36
CA LEU A 226 -18.48 11.38 34.49
C LEU A 226 -17.55 10.72 35.50
N GLU A 227 -18.08 10.38 36.68
CA GLU A 227 -17.41 9.41 37.53
C GLU A 227 -17.51 8.05 36.82
N SER A 228 -16.36 7.47 36.49
CA SER A 228 -16.29 6.07 36.08
C SER A 228 -16.87 5.25 37.22
N ARG A 229 -17.99 4.55 36.98
CA ARG A 229 -18.43 3.49 37.90
C ARG A 229 -17.26 2.52 38.05
N GLU A 230 -16.73 2.41 39.26
CA GLU A 230 -15.81 1.35 39.63
C GLU A 230 -16.52 0.01 39.43
N LEU A 231 -16.01 -0.80 38.49
CA LEU A 231 -16.20 -2.24 38.38
C LEU A 231 -14.88 -2.84 37.93
#